data_AF-A0A6H1JWV0-F1
#
_entry.id   AF-A0A6H1JWV0-F1
#
_cell.length_a   1.000
_cell.length_b   1.000
_cell.length_c   1.000
_cell.angle_alpha   90.00
_cell.angle_beta   90.00
_cell.angle_gamma   90.00
#
_symmetry.space_group_name_H-M   'P 1'
#
loop_
_entity.id
_entity.type
_entity.pdbx_description
1 polymer ?
#
loop_
_entity_poly.entity_id
_entity_poly.type
_entity_poly.pdbx_seq_one_letter_code
_entity_poly.pdbx_strand_id
1 'polypeptide(L)' 'MTASWNQTTSLGGPIRKCYAASCDAVVQTYSGEWLDWDHYATNGSGNRWYYVRYSFGSGIPHTVYGWIYCGNVTAPC' A
#
# COMPACT_ATOMS: atom_id res chain seq x y z
N MET A 1 -2.82 -2.87 -21.23
CA MET A 1 -2.27 -3.81 -20.23
C MET A 1 -3.15 -3.71 -19.01
N THR A 2 -3.78 -4.81 -18.59
CA THR A 2 -4.59 -4.87 -17.36
C THR A 2 -3.64 -4.90 -16.16
N ALA A 3 -3.77 -3.94 -15.24
CA ALA A 3 -3.09 -3.98 -13.95
C ALA A 3 -3.40 -5.31 -13.25
N SER A 4 -2.37 -6.08 -12.91
CA SER A 4 -2.51 -7.36 -12.22
C SER A 4 -2.39 -7.10 -10.73
N TRP A 5 -3.52 -6.89 -10.09
CA TRP A 5 -3.60 -6.70 -8.64
C TRP A 5 -3.35 -8.04 -7.93
N ASN A 6 -2.33 -8.07 -7.08
CA ASN A 6 -1.93 -9.21 -6.27
C ASN A 6 -2.30 -8.94 -4.80
N GLN A 7 -3.01 -9.87 -4.18
CA GLN A 7 -3.38 -9.73 -2.78
C GLN A 7 -2.14 -9.83 -1.86
N THR A 8 -2.10 -8.98 -0.84
CA THR A 8 -1.12 -9.02 0.25
C THR A 8 -1.81 -8.65 1.56
N THR A 9 -1.13 -8.90 2.68
CA THR A 9 -1.63 -8.55 4.01
C THR A 9 -0.79 -7.41 4.55
N SER A 10 -1.43 -6.39 5.10
CA SER A 10 -0.74 -5.33 5.81
C SER A 10 -0.16 -5.87 7.13
N LEU A 11 1.06 -5.43 7.45
CA LEU A 11 1.70 -5.57 8.76
C LEU A 11 1.49 -4.30 9.62
N GLY A 12 0.72 -3.34 9.11
CA GLY A 12 0.49 -2.03 9.70
C GLY A 12 1.37 -0.93 9.09
N GLY A 13 0.81 0.28 9.00
CA GLY A 13 1.52 1.47 8.52
C GLY A 13 0.70 2.31 7.54
N PRO A 14 1.20 3.49 7.15
CA PRO A 14 0.43 4.39 6.30
C PRO A 14 0.56 4.03 4.82
N ILE A 15 -0.56 4.11 4.11
CA ILE A 15 -0.56 4.29 2.65
C ILE A 15 -0.36 5.79 2.40
N ARG A 16 0.60 6.15 1.56
CA ARG A 16 1.01 7.54 1.28
C ARG A 16 0.73 7.94 -0.16
N LYS A 17 0.67 9.25 -0.43
CA LYS A 17 0.43 9.79 -1.77
C LYS A 17 1.57 9.51 -2.76
N CYS A 18 2.80 9.32 -2.26
CA CYS A 18 3.97 8.96 -3.07
C CYS A 18 4.86 7.95 -2.35
N TYR A 19 5.78 7.33 -3.08
CA TYR A 19 6.70 6.27 -2.64
C TYR A 19 7.87 6.79 -1.77
N ALA A 20 7.57 7.68 -0.82
CA ALA A 20 8.55 8.17 0.14
C ALA A 20 7.91 8.42 1.52
N ALA A 21 8.71 8.26 2.57
CA ALA A 21 8.23 8.44 3.95
C ALA A 21 7.88 9.90 4.27
N SER A 22 8.40 10.86 3.50
CA SER A 22 8.07 12.29 3.61
C SER A 22 6.70 12.66 3.03
N CYS A 23 6.09 11.79 2.22
CA CYS A 23 4.81 12.04 1.58
C CYS A 23 3.66 11.96 2.59
N ASP A 24 2.62 12.77 2.44
CA ASP A 24 1.42 12.69 3.29
C ASP A 24 0.79 11.29 3.27
N ALA A 25 0.34 10.85 4.46
CA ALA A 25 -0.48 9.67 4.60
C ALA A 25 -1.89 9.94 4.09
N VAL A 26 -2.43 9.01 3.30
CA VAL A 26 -3.81 9.01 2.81
C VAL A 26 -4.70 8.27 3.81
N VAL A 27 -4.22 7.12 4.28
CA VAL A 27 -4.93 6.27 5.25
C VAL A 27 -3.90 5.49 6.06
N GLN A 28 -4.26 5.15 7.28
CA GLN A 28 -3.51 4.22 8.12
C GLN A 28 -4.10 2.82 7.96
N THR A 29 -3.24 1.83 7.69
CA THR A 29 -3.62 0.43 7.72
C THR A 29 -3.11 -0.24 8.99
N TYR A 30 -3.74 -1.33 9.36
CA TYR A 30 -3.47 -2.13 10.55
C TYR A 30 -3.06 -3.56 10.16
N SER A 31 -2.33 -4.20 11.07
CA SER A 31 -1.88 -5.58 10.85
C SER A 31 -3.07 -6.52 10.63
N GLY A 32 -2.98 -7.35 9.60
CA GLY A 32 -4.02 -8.32 9.23
C GLY A 32 -5.00 -7.83 8.17
N GLU A 33 -4.99 -6.55 7.81
CA GLU A 33 -5.85 -6.02 6.76
C GLU A 33 -5.40 -6.46 5.36
N TRP A 34 -6.37 -6.72 4.48
CA TRP A 34 -6.07 -7.08 3.09
C TRP A 34 -5.89 -5.86 2.21
N LEU A 35 -4.85 -5.93 1.38
CA LEU A 35 -4.48 -4.94 0.38
C LEU A 35 -4.28 -5.68 -0.94
N ASP A 36 -4.44 -5.00 -2.07
CA ASP A 36 -3.89 -5.50 -3.32
C ASP A 36 -2.83 -4.54 -3.83
N TRP A 37 -1.73 -5.08 -4.36
CA TRP A 37 -0.66 -4.31 -4.98
C TRP A 37 -0.50 -4.66 -6.46
N ASP A 38 -0.07 -3.70 -7.27
CA ASP A 38 0.08 -3.89 -8.73
C ASP A 38 1.55 -3.83 -9.17
N HIS A 39 2.28 -2.76 -8.82
CA HIS A 39 3.68 -2.58 -9.16
C HIS A 39 4.46 -1.95 -8.00
N TYR A 40 5.79 -1.90 -8.14
CA TYR A 40 6.68 -1.31 -7.15
C TYR A 40 7.57 -0.21 -7.73
N ALA A 41 8.04 0.66 -6.85
CA ALA A 41 9.05 1.66 -7.14
C ALA A 41 10.09 1.69 -6.01
N THR A 42 11.34 1.97 -6.34
CA THR A 42 12.40 2.18 -5.36
C THR A 42 12.72 3.67 -5.30
N ASN A 43 12.70 4.24 -4.10
CA ASN A 43 13.01 5.66 -3.93
C ASN A 43 14.53 5.92 -3.88
N GLY A 44 14.91 7.20 -3.80
CA GLY A 44 16.33 7.59 -3.74
C GLY A 44 17.12 7.06 -2.54
N SER A 45 16.44 6.53 -1.52
CA SER A 45 17.06 5.89 -0.35
C SER A 45 17.18 4.37 -0.47
N GLY A 46 16.83 3.79 -1.62
CA GLY A 46 16.85 2.33 -1.82
C GLY A 46 15.65 1.59 -1.24
N ASN A 47 14.65 2.31 -0.71
CA ASN A 47 13.46 1.69 -0.13
C ASN A 47 12.46 1.34 -1.23
N ARG A 48 11.99 0.09 -1.24
CA ARG A 48 10.93 -0.39 -2.13
C ARG A 48 9.55 -0.04 -1.57
N TRP A 49 8.67 0.45 -2.44
CA TRP A 49 7.29 0.80 -2.14
C TRP A 49 6.37 0.14 -3.15
N TYR A 50 5.22 -0.32 -2.69
CA TYR A 50 4.18 -0.90 -3.53
C TYR A 50 3.05 0.08 -3.77
N TYR A 51 2.62 0.19 -5.01
CA TYR A 51 1.38 0.86 -5.33
C TYR A 51 0.22 -0.08 -5.00
N VAL A 52 -0.60 0.32 -4.03
CA VAL A 52 -1.69 -0.48 -3.47
C VAL A 52 -3.04 0.15 -3.68
N ARG A 53 -4.06 -0.71 -3.73
CA ARG A 53 -5.46 -0.35 -3.47
C ARG A 53 -5.88 -0.97 -2.14
N TYR A 54 -6.63 -0.21 -1.36
CA TYR A 54 -7.17 -0.64 -0.08
C TYR A 54 -8.63 -0.25 -0.01
N SER A 55 -9.48 -1.22 0.31
CA SER A 55 -10.92 -1.04 0.46
C SER A 55 -11.30 -1.23 1.93
N PHE A 56 -11.93 -0.22 2.52
CA PHE A 56 -12.28 -0.20 3.94
C PHE A 56 -13.64 0.46 4.18
N GLY A 57 -14.17 0.29 5.39
CA GLY A 57 -15.48 0.82 5.78
C GLY A 57 -16.54 -0.27 5.91
N SER A 58 -17.37 -0.17 6.96
CA SER A 58 -18.52 -1.04 7.17
C SER A 58 -19.77 -0.29 6.70
N GLY A 59 -20.39 -0.75 5.61
CA GLY A 59 -21.58 -0.13 5.00
C GLY A 59 -21.30 0.44 3.61
N ILE A 60 -20.53 1.52 3.52
CA ILE A 60 -20.10 2.10 2.24
C ILE A 60 -18.60 1.85 2.08
N PRO A 61 -18.18 0.98 1.13
CA PRO A 61 -16.77 0.72 0.92
C PRO A 61 -16.09 1.96 0.31
N HIS A 62 -15.01 2.41 0.97
CA HIS A 62 -14.10 3.41 0.48
C HIS A 62 -12.87 2.71 -0.08
N THR A 63 -12.55 2.96 -1.35
CA THR A 63 -11.30 2.49 -1.96
C THR A 63 -10.33 3.64 -2.10
N VAL A 64 -9.13 3.48 -1.58
CA VAL A 64 -8.03 4.43 -1.75
C VAL A 64 -6.88 3.76 -2.48
N TYR A 65 -6.11 4.59 -3.18
CA TYR A 65 -4.90 4.18 -3.88
C TYR A 65 -3.72 4.98 -3.35
N GLY A 66 -2.55 4.35 -3.29
CA GLY A 66 -1.34 5.03 -2.88
C GLY A 66 -0.17 4.08 -2.75
N TRP A 67 0.84 4.49 -2.00
CA TRP A 67 2.10 3.79 -1.85
C TRP A 67 2.30 3.34 -0.41
N ILE A 68 2.60 2.06 -0.21
CA ILE A 68 2.96 1.50 1.09
C ILE A 68 4.40 0.99 1.04
N TYR A 69 5.13 1.17 2.13
CA TYR A 69 6.49 0.65 2.24
C TYR A 69 6.47 -0.88 2.23
N CYS A 70 7.39 -1.51 1.51
CA CYS A 70 7.43 -2.97 1.38
C CYS A 70 7.50 -3.71 2.73
N GLY A 71 8.16 -3.13 3.75
CA GLY A 71 8.26 -3.72 5.08
C GLY A 71 6.96 -3.68 5.89
N ASN A 72 5.93 -3.01 5.39
CA ASN A 72 4.60 -2.90 6.01
C ASN A 72 3.57 -3.85 5.38
N VAL A 73 4.01 -4.77 4.51
CA VAL A 73 3.16 -5.78 3.86
C VAL A 73 3.87 -7.14 3.85
N THR A 74 3.11 -8.20 3.62
CA THR A 74 3.65 -9.57 3.49
C THR A 74 4.20 -9.88 2.10
N ALA A 75 3.95 -9.00 1.11
CA ALA A 75 4.55 -9.13 -0.22
C ALA A 75 6.09 -9.05 -0.13
N PRO A 76 6.84 -9.81 -0.94
CA PRO A 76 8.30 -9.88 -0.81
C PRO A 76 8.99 -8.54 -1.07
N CYS A 77 9.51 -7.89 -0.01
CA CYS A 77 10.47 -6.80 -0.14
C CYS A 77 11.83 -7.32 -0.60
#